data_AF-A0A2H3F058-F1
#
_entry.id   AF-A0A2H3F058-F1
#
_cell.length_a   1.000
_cell.length_b   1.000
_cell.length_c   1.000
_cell.angle_alpha   90.00
_cell.angle_beta   90.00
_cell.angle_gamma   90.00
#
_symmetry.space_group_name_H-M   'P 1'
#
loop_
_entity.id
_entity.type
_entity.pdbx_description
1 polymer ?
#
loop_
_entity_poly.entity_id
_entity_poly.type
_entity_poly.pdbx_seq_one_letter_code
_entity_poly.pdbx_strand_id
1 'polypeptide(L)' 'MAVPDEDMTRKALERVEKEGREPGLGEVVWHELDLKDPRTAKESAERFIYRESRLDILINNAAQLVHDHGCSP' A
#
# COMPACT_ATOMS: atom_id res chain seq x y z
N MET A 1 2.98 -3.64 3.14
CA MET A 1 1.80 -3.25 2.35
C MET A 1 1.75 -1.74 2.28
N ALA A 2 1.85 -1.18 1.07
CA ALA A 2 1.87 0.27 0.86
C ALA A 2 0.48 0.78 0.45
N VAL A 3 -0.18 1.56 1.31
CA VAL A 3 -1.59 1.97 1.15
C VAL A 3 -1.87 3.26 1.94
N PRO A 4 -2.89 4.06 1.55
CA PRO A 4 -3.12 5.37 2.16
C PRO A 4 -3.82 5.33 3.53
N ASP A 5 -4.58 4.27 3.84
CA ASP A 5 -5.41 4.19 5.05
C ASP A 5 -4.86 3.17 6.05
N GLU A 6 -4.35 3.64 7.19
CA GLU A 6 -3.77 2.79 8.24
C GLU A 6 -4.81 1.87 8.90
N ASP A 7 -6.00 2.37 9.21
CA ASP A 7 -7.05 1.64 9.93
C ASP A 7 -7.57 0.46 9.13
N MET A 8 -7.82 0.68 7.85
CA MET A 8 -8.24 -0.38 6.91
C MET A 8 -7.12 -1.40 6.74
N THR A 9 -5.87 -0.97 6.73
CA THR A 9 -4.73 -1.87 6.61
C THR A 9 -4.56 -2.76 7.82
N ARG A 10 -4.65 -2.18 9.03
CA ARG A 10 -4.55 -2.93 10.28
C ARG A 10 -5.55 -4.09 10.32
N LYS A 11 -6.81 -3.84 9.94
CA LYS A 11 -7.85 -4.88 9.83
C LYS A 11 -7.51 -5.95 8.79
N ALA A 12 -6.94 -5.55 7.65
CA ALA A 12 -6.52 -6.48 6.61
C ALA A 12 -5.34 -7.37 7.06
N LEU A 13 -4.37 -6.79 7.78
CA LEU A 13 -3.23 -7.53 8.33
C LEU A 13 -3.69 -8.54 9.39
N GLU A 14 -4.59 -8.16 10.30
CA GLU A 14 -5.18 -9.08 11.28
C GLU A 14 -5.84 -10.29 10.59
N ARG A 15 -6.51 -10.06 9.45
CA ARG A 15 -7.12 -11.12 8.65
C ARG A 15 -6.07 -12.04 8.02
N VAL A 16 -4.99 -11.49 7.47
CA VAL A 16 -3.88 -12.28 6.89
C VAL A 16 -3.22 -13.15 7.95
N GLU A 17 -2.98 -12.61 9.14
CA GLU A 17 -2.39 -13.38 10.25
C GLU A 17 -3.34 -14.51 10.72
N LYS A 18 -4.65 -14.28 10.72
CA LYS A 18 -5.65 -15.29 11.08
C LYS A 18 -5.81 -16.40 10.03
N GLU A 19 -5.77 -16.06 8.75
CA GLU A 19 -5.85 -17.03 7.64
C GLU A 19 -4.59 -17.89 7.52
N GLY A 20 -3.50 -17.46 8.18
CA GLY A 20 -2.30 -18.25 8.41
C GLY A 20 -1.19 -17.89 7.44
N ARG A 21 0.00 -17.62 7.99
CA ARG A 21 1.27 -17.57 7.25
C ARG A 21 2.10 -18.79 7.61
N GLU A 22 2.76 -19.36 6.62
CA GLU A 22 3.72 -20.43 6.85
C GLU A 22 4.87 -19.93 7.74
N PRO A 23 5.33 -20.74 8.72
CA PRO A 23 6.50 -20.41 9.52
C PRO A 23 7.73 -20.16 8.63
N GLY A 24 8.44 -19.07 8.89
CA GLY A 24 9.62 -18.68 8.10
C GLY A 24 9.36 -17.63 7.03
N LEU A 25 8.10 -17.22 6.82
CA LEU A 25 7.79 -16.00 6.06
C LEU A 25 8.15 -14.76 6.90
N GLY A 26 8.71 -13.73 6.25
CA GLY A 26 9.06 -12.45 6.89
C GLY A 26 7.84 -11.66 7.36
N GLU A 27 7.98 -10.40 7.78
CA GLU A 27 6.85 -9.58 8.25
C GLU A 27 6.09 -8.87 7.10
N VAL A 28 4.79 -8.60 7.29
CA VAL A 28 4.06 -7.63 6.46
C VAL A 28 3.86 -6.36 7.27
N VAL A 29 4.46 -5.25 6.83
CA VAL A 29 4.38 -3.98 7.54
C VAL A 29 3.62 -2.95 6.73
N TRP A 30 2.74 -2.19 7.36
CA TRP A 30 2.08 -1.06 6.71
C TRP A 30 3.10 0.05 6.39
N HIS A 31 2.94 0.65 5.22
CA HIS A 31 3.72 1.77 4.74
C HIS A 31 2.79 2.77 4.07
N GLU A 32 2.83 4.03 4.48
CA GLU A 32 1.93 5.03 3.91
C GLU A 32 2.31 5.34 2.44
N LEU A 33 1.35 5.17 1.53
CA LEU A 33 1.47 5.50 0.12
C LEU A 33 0.12 5.96 -0.43
N ASP A 34 0.03 7.22 -0.84
CA ASP A 34 -1.04 7.75 -1.67
C ASP A 34 -0.50 8.00 -3.09
N LEU A 35 -1.19 7.46 -4.10
CA LEU A 35 -0.85 7.62 -5.52
C LEU A 35 -1.65 8.75 -6.20
N LYS A 36 -2.53 9.45 -5.48
CA LYS A 36 -3.27 10.60 -6.00
C LYS A 36 -2.38 11.80 -6.29
N ASP A 37 -1.29 11.97 -5.53
CA ASP A 37 -0.29 13.02 -5.72
C ASP A 37 1.08 12.39 -5.98
N PRO A 38 1.80 12.75 -7.06
CA PRO A 38 3.17 12.25 -7.28
C PRO A 38 4.16 12.63 -6.15
N ARG A 39 3.90 13.69 -5.38
CA ARG A 39 4.75 14.12 -4.26
C ARG A 39 4.69 13.13 -3.10
N THR A 40 3.50 12.64 -2.77
CA THR A 40 3.31 11.65 -1.70
C THR A 40 3.96 10.32 -2.06
N ALA A 41 4.01 9.95 -3.34
CA ALA A 41 4.78 8.80 -3.80
C ALA A 41 6.30 8.96 -3.58
N LYS A 42 6.85 10.16 -3.83
CA LYS A 42 8.26 10.46 -3.57
C LYS A 42 8.59 10.37 -2.09
N GLU A 43 7.79 11.02 -1.24
CA GLU A 43 7.98 10.97 0.22
C GLU A 43 7.89 9.54 0.75
N SER A 44 6.95 8.75 0.23
CA SER A 44 6.82 7.33 0.54
C SER A 44 8.08 6.54 0.18
N ALA A 45 8.68 6.81 -1.00
CA ALA A 45 9.93 6.18 -1.40
C ALA A 45 11.11 6.59 -0.51
N GLU A 46 11.20 7.86 -0.11
CA GLU A 46 12.23 8.34 0.81
C GLU A 46 12.10 7.67 2.19
N ARG A 47 10.88 7.53 2.72
CA ARG A 47 10.61 6.77 3.94
C ARG A 47 10.99 5.29 3.81
N PHE A 48 10.74 4.69 2.65
CA PHE A 48 11.11 3.30 2.39
C PHE A 48 12.63 3.11 2.41
N ILE A 49 13.39 3.97 1.72
CA ILE A 49 14.85 3.89 1.66
C ILE A 49 15.50 4.15 3.03
N TYR A 50 14.87 4.99 3.86
CA TYR A 50 15.35 5.20 5.23
C TYR A 50 15.24 3.94 6.10
N ARG A 51 14.22 3.10 5.84
CA ARG A 51 13.97 1.88 6.61
C ARG A 51 14.68 0.66 6.04
N GLU A 52 14.69 0.53 4.72
CA GLU A 52 15.13 -0.66 4.00
C GLU A 52 16.30 -0.32 3.06
N SER A 53 17.31 -1.20 3.03
CA SER A 53 18.50 -0.98 2.21
C SER A 53 18.28 -1.14 0.71
N ARG A 54 17.24 -1.90 0.30
CA ARG A 54 16.93 -2.23 -1.09
C ARG A 54 15.48 -2.65 -1.27
N LEU A 55 14.96 -2.47 -2.49
CA LEU A 55 13.66 -2.98 -2.93
C LEU A 55 13.88 -4.11 -3.93
N ASP A 56 13.44 -5.33 -3.60
CA ASP A 56 13.55 -6.49 -4.49
C ASP A 56 12.41 -6.55 -5.52
N ILE A 57 11.17 -6.31 -5.08
CA ILE A 57 9.97 -6.49 -5.89
C ILE A 57 9.00 -5.33 -5.63
N LEU A 58 8.50 -4.71 -6.69
CA LEU A 58 7.41 -3.73 -6.66
C LEU A 58 6.19 -4.28 -7.40
N ILE A 59 5.04 -4.29 -6.73
CA ILE A 59 3.76 -4.70 -7.32
C ILE A 59 2.84 -3.49 -7.40
N ASN A 60 2.65 -2.95 -8.61
CA ASN A 60 1.76 -1.80 -8.86
C ASN A 60 0.31 -2.26 -9.06
N ASN A 61 -0.36 -2.60 -7.95
CA ASN A 61 -1.73 -3.13 -7.99
C ASN A 61 -2.83 -2.09 -7.75
N ALA A 62 -2.51 -0.94 -7.16
CA ALA A 62 -3.53 0.06 -6.80
C ALA A 62 -4.11 0.74 -8.05
N ALA A 63 -5.44 0.79 -8.13
CA ALA A 63 -6.18 1.47 -9.19
C ALA A 63 -7.49 2.07 -8.63
N GLN A 64 -7.95 3.17 -9.24
CA GLN A 64 -9.26 3.75 -8.96
C GLN A 64 -10.00 3.93 -10.28
N LEU A 65 -11.27 3.53 -10.32
CA LEU A 65 -12.16 3.83 -11.43
C LEU A 65 -12.73 5.23 -11.19
N VAL A 66 -12.40 6.17 -12.08
CA VAL A 66 -13.03 7.50 -12.09
C VAL A 66 -14.28 7.38 -12.96
N HIS A 67 -15.45 7.48 -12.35
CA HIS A 67 -16.70 7.62 -13.09
C HIS A 67 -16.95 9.12 -13.36
N ASP A 68 -16.92 9.51 -14.63
CA ASP A 68 -17.42 10.82 -15.05
C ASP A 68 -18.94 10.87 -14.88
N HIS A 69 -19.41 11.53 -13.83
CA HIS A 69 -20.79 11.99 -13.76
C HIS A 69 -20.90 13.33 -14.48
N GLY A 70 -20.83 13.31 -15.81
CA GLY A 70 -20.65 14.53 -16.59
C GLY A 70 -21.15 14.47 -18.02
N CYS A 71 -22.33 13.88 -18.25
CA CYS A 71 -23.18 14.22 -19.39
C CYS A 71 -24.63 13.93 -19.01
N SER A 72 -25.25 14.90 -18.33
CA SER A 72 -26.72 15.01 -18.35
C SER A 72 -27.13 15.46 -19.76
N PRO A 73 -28.17 14.85 -20.36
CA PRO A 73 -28.68 15.26 -21.67
C PRO A 73 -29.24 16.69 -21.66
#